data_AF-A0A4Y2GQN7-F1
#
_entry.id   AF-A0A4Y2GQN7-F1
#
_cell.length_a   1.000
_cell.length_b   1.000
_cell.length_c   1.000
_cell.angle_alpha   90.00
_cell.angle_beta   90.00
_cell.angle_gamma   90.00
#
_symmetry.space_group_name_H-M   'P 1'
#
loop_
_entity.id
_entity.type
_entity.pdbx_description
1 polymer ?
#
loop_
_entity_poly.entity_id
_entity_poly.type
_entity_poly.pdbx_seq_one_letter_code
_entity_poly.pdbx_strand_id
1 'polypeptide(L)'
;MSGRKRFASDMTYVPDDISDTDSSSDSDSEYIDDIYSGTDENFSDSSVDSDESENSFSIQNARQWCKIDMQNIPPAPASFPFIGNPGPNFTMADDATVLDYFELFFDDVMLQIIVKETNRYAQQYMNKAVPKERSRWKKWTDTDEKELRLFFSVLFLQGIVKKPKQEYYWSKRHILQTLIFQQVIQKDRFILLMKFLHFTNNEEFDKDNHPWPKLNKIYDIMEHLRNKFRNLYIPDKNFSIDESLMRFKGRLSWKMFIAKKRARFGLKFFVVCVQTFSYTQVMELCITRNLQSIQFPLKLFCT
;
A
#
# COMPACT_ATOMS: atom_id res chain seq x y z
N MET A 1 -63.33 -26.06 -32.18
CA MET A 1 -63.75 -27.16 -31.28
C MET A 1 -62.61 -27.43 -30.32
N SER A 2 -62.94 -27.55 -29.02
CA SER A 2 -62.04 -27.71 -27.86
C SER A 2 -61.12 -26.52 -27.57
N GLY A 3 -61.16 -25.81 -26.45
CA GLY A 3 -61.89 -25.96 -25.19
C GLY A 3 -61.23 -25.02 -24.17
N ARG A 4 -61.94 -23.95 -23.77
CA ARG A 4 -61.59 -22.99 -22.71
C ARG A 4 -61.26 -23.69 -21.38
N LYS A 5 -60.41 -23.07 -20.55
CA LYS A 5 -60.86 -22.42 -19.29
C LYS A 5 -59.71 -21.72 -18.54
N ARG A 6 -59.90 -20.41 -18.31
CA ARG A 6 -59.36 -19.69 -17.15
C ARG A 6 -60.03 -20.23 -15.89
N PHE A 7 -59.30 -20.34 -14.79
CA PHE A 7 -59.86 -20.23 -13.45
C PHE A 7 -58.86 -19.49 -12.55
N ALA A 8 -59.30 -18.31 -12.10
CA ALA A 8 -58.92 -17.75 -10.83
C ALA A 8 -59.68 -18.50 -9.73
N SER A 9 -59.08 -18.66 -8.56
CA SER A 9 -59.80 -18.92 -7.32
C SER A 9 -59.03 -18.31 -6.16
N ASP A 10 -59.70 -17.35 -5.52
CA ASP A 10 -59.42 -16.83 -4.20
C ASP A 10 -59.16 -17.96 -3.18
N MET A 11 -58.12 -17.79 -2.37
CA MET A 11 -58.17 -18.19 -0.97
C MET A 11 -57.65 -17.03 -0.12
N THR A 12 -58.61 -16.43 0.56
CA THR A 12 -58.48 -15.54 1.69
C THR A 12 -57.66 -16.19 2.81
N TYR A 13 -56.55 -15.57 3.19
CA TYR A 13 -55.90 -15.83 4.46
C TYR A 13 -56.10 -14.61 5.36
N VAL A 14 -56.85 -14.82 6.45
CA VAL A 14 -57.11 -13.87 7.53
C VAL A 14 -55.91 -13.92 8.49
N PRO A 15 -55.45 -12.78 9.03
CA PRO A 15 -54.17 -12.70 9.73
C PRO A 15 -54.30 -13.14 11.18
N ASP A 16 -53.35 -13.95 11.66
CA ASP A 16 -53.16 -14.14 13.10
C ASP A 16 -52.22 -13.06 13.63
N ASP A 17 -52.79 -12.26 14.53
CA ASP A 17 -52.10 -11.37 15.47
C ASP A 17 -51.06 -12.15 16.28
N ILE A 18 -49.78 -11.81 16.08
CA ILE A 18 -48.80 -11.83 17.16
C ILE A 18 -48.10 -10.47 17.13
N SER A 19 -48.62 -9.58 17.98
CA SER A 19 -47.87 -8.47 18.56
C SER A 19 -46.66 -9.03 19.32
N ASP A 20 -45.46 -8.65 18.90
CA ASP A 20 -44.56 -7.89 19.76
C ASP A 20 -43.37 -7.37 18.95
N THR A 21 -43.41 -6.05 18.78
CA THR A 21 -42.31 -5.09 18.76
C THR A 21 -40.89 -5.65 18.98
N ASP A 22 -40.07 -5.57 17.94
CA ASP A 22 -39.02 -4.54 17.92
C ASP A 22 -38.57 -4.26 16.48
N SER A 23 -38.96 -3.07 16.03
CA SER A 23 -38.41 -2.40 14.87
C SER A 23 -37.01 -1.90 15.23
N SER A 24 -35.98 -2.52 14.67
CA SER A 24 -34.74 -1.81 14.34
C SER A 24 -34.18 -2.32 13.03
N SER A 25 -34.68 -1.73 11.94
CA SER A 25 -33.97 -1.69 10.68
C SER A 25 -32.75 -0.76 10.83
N ASP A 26 -31.73 -1.20 11.57
CA ASP A 26 -30.44 -0.52 11.63
C ASP A 26 -29.57 -1.01 10.46
N SER A 27 -29.82 -0.37 9.31
CA SER A 27 -28.84 -0.33 8.22
C SER A 27 -27.62 0.46 8.69
N ASP A 28 -26.68 -0.21 9.33
CA ASP A 28 -25.31 0.28 9.52
C ASP A 28 -24.54 0.20 8.20
N SER A 29 -25.02 0.94 7.20
CA SER A 29 -24.16 1.43 6.12
C SER A 29 -23.41 2.64 6.67
N GLU A 30 -22.28 2.40 7.34
CA GLU A 30 -21.24 3.43 7.45
C GLU A 30 -20.73 3.69 6.02
N TYR A 31 -21.45 4.53 5.28
CA TYR A 31 -20.96 5.13 4.06
C TYR A 31 -19.68 5.89 4.43
N ILE A 32 -18.56 5.42 3.88
CA ILE A 32 -17.34 6.22 3.75
C ILE A 32 -17.62 7.23 2.65
N ASP A 33 -18.48 8.20 2.93
CA ASP A 33 -18.76 9.36 2.08
C ASP A 33 -18.78 10.60 2.97
N ASP A 34 -17.59 11.09 3.29
CA ASP A 34 -17.34 12.50 3.52
C ASP A 34 -15.88 12.75 3.14
N ILE A 35 -15.67 13.04 1.85
CA ILE A 35 -14.84 14.11 1.25
C ILE A 35 -15.10 14.05 -0.27
N TYR A 36 -16.28 14.48 -0.69
CA TYR A 36 -16.51 14.96 -2.06
C TYR A 36 -17.67 15.96 -2.01
N SER A 37 -17.34 17.18 -1.61
CA SER A 37 -18.01 18.37 -2.13
C SER A 37 -16.93 19.18 -2.82
N GLY A 38 -16.98 19.19 -4.15
CA GLY A 38 -16.09 19.97 -4.98
C GLY A 38 -16.64 21.39 -5.11
N THR A 39 -15.78 22.36 -4.86
CA THR A 39 -15.81 23.63 -5.57
C THR A 39 -14.43 23.79 -6.21
N ASP A 40 -14.44 23.93 -7.53
CA ASP A 40 -13.26 24.19 -8.35
C ASP A 40 -12.62 25.51 -7.93
N GLU A 41 -11.46 25.44 -7.28
CA GLU A 41 -10.62 26.61 -7.08
C GLU A 41 -9.30 26.44 -7.84
N ASN A 42 -9.06 27.44 -8.69
CA ASN A 42 -7.98 27.59 -9.67
C ASN A 42 -6.62 27.14 -9.15
N PHE A 43 -6.09 26.07 -9.74
CA PHE A 43 -4.68 25.73 -9.62
C PHE A 43 -3.89 26.49 -10.68
N SER A 44 -3.16 27.51 -10.25
CA SER A 44 -2.23 28.24 -11.10
C SER A 44 -1.08 27.33 -11.51
N ASP A 45 -0.85 27.24 -12.81
CA ASP A 45 0.28 26.58 -13.43
C ASP A 45 1.54 27.43 -13.20
N SER A 46 2.44 26.97 -12.33
CA SER A 46 3.76 27.57 -12.20
C SER A 46 4.83 26.49 -12.30
N SER A 47 5.32 26.30 -13.52
CA SER A 47 6.63 25.73 -13.80
C SER A 47 7.71 26.72 -13.36
N VAL A 48 8.24 26.53 -12.15
CA VAL A 48 9.43 27.25 -11.68
C VAL A 48 10.48 26.23 -11.26
N ASP A 49 11.37 25.95 -12.21
CA ASP A 49 12.69 25.39 -11.94
C ASP A 49 13.38 26.30 -10.91
N SER A 50 13.70 25.75 -9.74
CA SER A 50 14.37 26.49 -8.67
C SER A 50 15.78 25.92 -8.49
N ASP A 51 16.74 26.82 -8.66
CA ASP A 51 18.19 26.61 -8.64
C ASP A 51 18.69 25.90 -7.37
N GLU A 52 19.64 24.97 -7.56
CA GLU A 52 20.28 24.19 -6.49
C GLU A 52 21.49 24.92 -5.91
N SER A 53 21.64 24.90 -4.58
CA SER A 53 22.89 25.26 -3.89
C SER A 53 23.65 24.02 -3.41
N GLU A 54 24.75 23.78 -4.12
CA GLU A 54 26.10 23.44 -3.63
C GLU A 54 26.27 22.31 -2.60
N ASN A 55 26.29 21.07 -3.10
CA ASN A 55 27.42 20.17 -2.86
C ASN A 55 27.54 19.07 -3.94
N SER A 56 27.66 19.48 -5.22
CA SER A 56 27.70 18.56 -6.35
C SER A 56 29.08 18.52 -7.01
N PHE A 57 29.71 17.34 -7.03
CA PHE A 57 30.55 17.00 -8.18
C PHE A 57 29.59 17.03 -9.38
N SER A 58 29.70 18.07 -10.21
CA SER A 58 28.50 18.70 -10.76
C SER A 58 27.70 17.81 -11.71
N ILE A 59 26.46 17.52 -11.33
CA ILE A 59 25.44 16.94 -12.24
C ILE A 59 25.26 17.83 -13.48
N GLN A 60 25.60 19.13 -13.39
CA GLN A 60 25.63 20.06 -14.51
C GLN A 60 26.65 19.66 -15.60
N ASN A 61 27.84 19.18 -15.24
CA ASN A 61 28.82 18.72 -16.23
C ASN A 61 28.35 17.44 -16.94
N ALA A 62 27.63 16.56 -16.25
CA ALA A 62 27.08 15.32 -16.83
C ALA A 62 25.89 15.56 -17.79
N ARG A 63 25.32 16.78 -17.81
CA ARG A 63 24.18 17.16 -18.66
C ARG A 63 24.56 18.08 -19.83
N GLN A 64 25.86 18.30 -20.06
CA GLN A 64 26.31 19.14 -21.15
C GLN A 64 26.21 18.36 -22.47
N TRP A 65 25.12 18.57 -23.19
CA TRP A 65 24.94 18.01 -24.53
C TRP A 65 25.98 18.60 -25.48
N CYS A 66 26.92 17.78 -25.94
CA CYS A 66 27.90 18.15 -26.95
C CYS A 66 27.47 17.64 -28.33
N LYS A 67 27.69 18.46 -29.37
CA LYS A 67 27.47 18.05 -30.74
C LYS A 67 28.57 17.04 -31.10
N ILE A 68 28.18 15.80 -31.40
CA ILE A 68 29.13 14.79 -31.87
C ILE A 68 29.57 15.20 -33.27
N ASP A 69 30.87 15.47 -33.44
CA ASP A 69 31.46 15.63 -34.75
C ASP A 69 31.54 14.26 -35.42
N MET A 70 30.73 14.04 -36.46
CA MET A 70 30.71 12.79 -37.22
C MET A 70 32.00 12.54 -38.02
N GLN A 71 32.84 13.57 -38.19
CA GLN A 71 34.14 13.46 -38.87
C GLN A 71 35.27 13.16 -37.89
N ASN A 72 35.11 13.51 -36.61
CA ASN A 72 36.05 13.22 -35.51
C ASN A 72 35.29 12.64 -34.31
N ILE A 73 34.85 11.39 -34.44
CA ILE A 73 34.11 10.69 -33.38
C ILE A 73 35.09 10.45 -32.21
N PRO A 74 34.80 10.97 -31.00
CA PRO A 74 35.63 10.69 -29.84
C PRO A 74 35.67 9.17 -29.58
N PRO A 75 36.78 8.64 -29.03
CA PRO A 75 36.89 7.22 -28.72
C PRO A 75 35.73 6.80 -27.82
N ALA A 76 35.21 5.59 -28.05
CA ALA A 76 34.15 5.04 -27.23
C ALA A 76 34.56 5.10 -25.75
N PRO A 77 33.62 5.45 -24.84
CA PRO A 77 33.88 5.40 -23.40
C PRO A 77 34.44 4.02 -23.01
N ALA A 78 35.30 3.99 -22.00
CA ALA A 78 35.86 2.74 -21.50
C ALA A 78 34.73 1.74 -21.18
N SER A 79 34.77 0.58 -21.83
CA SER A 79 33.87 -0.52 -21.50
C SER A 79 34.41 -1.23 -20.27
N PHE A 80 33.65 -1.18 -19.18
CA PHE A 80 33.96 -1.97 -17.99
C PHE A 80 33.23 -3.31 -18.10
N PRO A 81 33.93 -4.46 -18.02
CA PRO A 81 33.26 -5.74 -17.97
C PRO A 81 32.41 -5.79 -16.70
N PHE A 82 31.21 -6.37 -16.81
CA PHE A 82 30.38 -6.64 -15.64
C PHE A 82 30.98 -7.81 -14.85
N ILE A 83 31.30 -7.58 -13.57
CA ILE A 83 31.97 -8.56 -12.68
C ILE A 83 30.99 -9.18 -11.68
N GLY A 84 29.76 -8.66 -11.59
CA GLY A 84 28.75 -9.14 -10.66
C GLY A 84 28.28 -10.57 -10.98
N ASN A 85 27.84 -11.27 -9.95
CA ASN A 85 27.15 -12.57 -10.06
C ASN A 85 25.66 -12.34 -9.75
N PRO A 86 24.80 -12.14 -10.76
CA PRO A 86 23.41 -11.79 -10.55
C PRO A 86 22.63 -12.96 -9.96
N GLY A 87 21.66 -12.65 -9.11
CA GLY A 87 20.73 -13.63 -8.58
C GLY A 87 20.42 -13.45 -7.09
N PRO A 88 19.65 -14.37 -6.53
CA PRO A 88 19.38 -14.42 -5.10
C PRO A 88 20.69 -14.49 -4.30
N ASN A 89 20.82 -13.64 -3.30
CA ASN A 89 21.92 -13.65 -2.34
C ASN A 89 21.50 -14.34 -1.03
N PHE A 90 20.73 -15.42 -1.18
CA PHE A 90 20.28 -16.29 -0.11
C PHE A 90 20.14 -17.70 -0.65
N THR A 91 20.12 -18.69 0.25
CA THR A 91 19.84 -20.08 -0.08
C THR A 91 18.56 -20.50 0.63
N MET A 92 17.76 -21.32 -0.04
CA MET A 92 16.55 -21.92 0.50
C MET A 92 16.70 -23.43 0.49
N ALA A 93 15.99 -24.11 1.39
CA ALA A 93 15.88 -25.55 1.34
C ALA A 93 15.12 -26.00 0.08
N ASP A 94 15.38 -27.21 -0.39
CA ASP A 94 14.72 -27.75 -1.60
C ASP A 94 13.20 -27.89 -1.43
N ASP A 95 12.72 -28.02 -0.19
CA ASP A 95 11.31 -28.10 0.20
C ASP A 95 10.73 -26.76 0.68
N ALA A 96 11.43 -25.64 0.45
CA ALA A 96 10.97 -24.31 0.83
C ALA A 96 9.60 -23.99 0.20
N THR A 97 8.71 -23.52 1.04
CA THR A 97 7.35 -23.14 0.69
C THR A 97 7.28 -21.67 0.27
N VAL A 98 6.18 -21.27 -0.36
CA VAL A 98 5.91 -19.87 -0.72
C VAL A 98 5.94 -18.95 0.52
N LEU A 99 5.58 -19.47 1.69
CA LEU A 99 5.63 -18.71 2.93
C LEU A 99 7.07 -18.37 3.32
N ASP A 100 8.01 -19.30 3.16
CA ASP A 100 9.42 -19.09 3.50
C ASP A 100 10.03 -17.95 2.66
N TYR A 101 9.67 -17.87 1.38
CA TYR A 101 10.08 -16.75 0.53
C TYR A 101 9.43 -15.42 0.92
N PHE A 102 8.17 -15.44 1.38
CA PHE A 102 7.50 -14.23 1.86
C PHE A 102 8.15 -13.68 3.14
N GLU A 103 8.50 -14.58 4.06
CA GLU A 103 9.11 -14.26 5.35
C GLU A 103 10.53 -13.72 5.24
N LEU A 104 11.19 -13.85 4.07
CA LEU A 104 12.43 -13.11 3.79
C LEU A 104 12.23 -11.59 3.86
N PHE A 105 11.08 -11.10 3.39
CA PHE A 105 10.76 -9.67 3.31
C PHE A 105 9.94 -9.20 4.51
N PHE A 106 8.95 -9.99 4.92
CA PHE A 106 8.11 -9.74 6.10
C PHE A 106 8.56 -10.65 7.23
N ASP A 107 9.75 -10.35 7.77
CA ASP A 107 10.35 -11.13 8.84
C ASP A 107 9.74 -10.81 10.22
N ASP A 108 10.13 -11.60 11.23
CA ASP A 108 9.66 -11.41 12.61
C ASP A 108 10.01 -10.03 13.16
N VAL A 109 11.17 -9.47 12.78
CA VAL A 109 11.59 -8.13 13.23
C VAL A 109 10.60 -7.07 12.73
N MET A 110 10.24 -7.12 11.45
CA MET A 110 9.27 -6.22 10.87
C MET A 110 7.89 -6.41 11.53
N LEU A 111 7.43 -7.65 11.73
CA LEU A 111 6.16 -7.92 12.37
C LEU A 111 6.11 -7.43 13.82
N GLN A 112 7.19 -7.59 14.58
CA GLN A 112 7.30 -7.08 15.94
C GLN A 112 7.16 -5.56 16.02
N ILE A 113 7.77 -4.84 15.08
CA ILE A 113 7.61 -3.38 14.98
C ILE A 113 6.13 -3.04 14.74
N ILE A 114 5.48 -3.70 13.78
CA ILE A 114 4.08 -3.44 13.46
C ILE A 114 3.17 -3.74 14.66
N VAL A 115 3.36 -4.88 15.33
CA VAL A 115 2.60 -5.27 16.52
C VAL A 115 2.76 -4.24 17.63
N LYS A 116 4.00 -3.88 17.97
CA LYS A 116 4.33 -2.92 19.03
C LYS A 116 3.67 -1.57 18.76
N GLU A 117 3.85 -1.02 17.57
CA GLU A 117 3.34 0.31 17.25
C GLU A 117 1.82 0.34 17.04
N THR A 118 1.22 -0.76 16.58
CA THR A 118 -0.25 -0.92 16.51
C THR A 118 -0.88 -0.91 17.90
N ASN A 119 -0.35 -1.70 18.84
CA ASN A 119 -0.85 -1.74 20.21
C ASN A 119 -0.65 -0.39 20.92
N ARG A 120 0.52 0.23 20.74
CA ARG A 120 0.80 1.58 21.24
C ARG A 120 -0.18 2.61 20.70
N TYR A 121 -0.46 2.59 19.39
CA TYR A 121 -1.39 3.55 18.78
C TYR A 121 -2.82 3.37 19.31
N ALA A 122 -3.27 2.12 19.50
CA ALA A 122 -4.57 1.85 20.09
C ALA A 122 -4.69 2.47 21.49
N GLN A 123 -3.67 2.32 22.33
CA GLN A 123 -3.61 2.92 23.68
C GLN A 123 -3.58 4.46 23.60
N GLN A 124 -2.74 5.05 22.74
CA GLN A 124 -2.69 6.50 22.53
C GLN A 124 -4.04 7.08 22.11
N TYR A 125 -4.77 6.36 21.25
CA TYR A 125 -6.10 6.77 20.80
C TYR A 125 -7.14 6.66 21.93
N MET A 126 -7.06 5.64 22.78
CA MET A 126 -7.93 5.44 23.97
C MET A 126 -7.73 6.48 25.04
N ASN A 127 -6.50 6.90 25.26
CA ASN A 127 -6.20 7.93 26.25
C ASN A 127 -6.70 9.33 25.82
N LYS A 128 -6.91 9.55 24.52
CA LYS A 128 -7.27 10.87 23.96
C LYS A 128 -8.76 11.02 23.64
N ALA A 129 -9.48 9.93 23.42
CA ALA A 129 -10.85 9.99 22.93
C ALA A 129 -11.86 9.31 23.87
N VAL A 130 -13.02 9.94 24.03
CA VAL A 130 -14.14 9.34 24.77
C VAL A 130 -14.90 8.41 23.83
N PRO A 131 -15.03 7.11 24.16
CA PRO A 131 -15.71 6.17 23.29
C PRO A 131 -17.23 6.41 23.31
N LYS A 132 -17.84 6.49 22.13
CA LYS A 132 -19.30 6.38 21.99
C LYS A 132 -19.80 5.10 22.65
N GLU A 133 -21.03 5.08 23.13
CA GLU A 133 -21.58 3.96 23.91
C GLU A 133 -21.39 2.59 23.22
N ARG A 134 -21.73 2.50 21.93
CA ARG A 134 -21.65 1.27 21.12
C ARG A 134 -20.34 1.11 20.35
N SER A 135 -19.29 1.84 20.72
CA SER A 135 -18.08 1.88 19.91
C SER A 135 -17.28 0.57 19.97
N ARG A 136 -16.99 -0.02 18.80
CA ARG A 136 -16.28 -1.31 18.66
C ARG A 136 -14.95 -1.37 19.40
N TRP A 137 -14.20 -0.26 19.41
CA TRP A 137 -12.86 -0.18 20.00
C TRP A 137 -12.83 -0.30 21.53
N LYS A 138 -13.99 -0.26 22.20
CA LYS A 138 -14.11 -0.70 23.61
C LYS A 138 -13.74 -2.17 23.81
N LYS A 139 -13.81 -2.97 22.74
CA LYS A 139 -13.46 -4.40 22.73
C LYS A 139 -12.03 -4.63 22.20
N TRP A 140 -11.21 -3.58 22.10
CA TRP A 140 -9.83 -3.76 21.69
C TRP A 140 -9.08 -4.61 22.72
N THR A 141 -8.38 -5.60 22.21
CA THR A 141 -7.32 -6.34 22.89
C THR A 141 -6.06 -6.17 22.08
N ASP A 142 -4.90 -6.19 22.74
CA ASP A 142 -3.62 -6.11 22.04
C ASP A 142 -3.48 -7.26 21.04
N THR A 143 -2.92 -6.95 19.87
CA THR A 143 -2.60 -7.93 18.83
C THR A 143 -1.23 -8.55 19.10
N ASP A 144 -0.98 -9.73 18.54
CA ASP A 144 0.32 -10.37 18.51
C ASP A 144 0.75 -10.65 17.05
N GLU A 145 1.93 -11.24 16.87
CA GLU A 145 2.47 -11.58 15.55
C GLU A 145 1.60 -12.62 14.83
N LYS A 146 1.03 -13.58 15.57
CA LYS A 146 0.19 -14.65 14.99
C LYS A 146 -1.08 -14.07 14.40
N GLU A 147 -1.76 -13.20 15.16
CA GLU A 147 -2.96 -12.51 14.70
C GLU A 147 -2.65 -11.57 13.53
N LEU A 148 -1.49 -10.88 13.56
CA LEU A 148 -1.08 -10.01 12.47
C LEU A 148 -0.82 -10.80 11.17
N ARG A 149 -0.23 -11.99 11.25
CA ARG A 149 -0.06 -12.92 10.12
C ARG A 149 -1.42 -13.36 9.55
N LEU A 150 -2.38 -13.70 10.42
CA LEU A 150 -3.75 -14.03 9.99
C LEU A 150 -4.44 -12.83 9.33
N PHE A 151 -4.25 -11.63 9.86
CA PHE A 151 -4.75 -10.39 9.28
C PHE A 151 -4.19 -10.14 7.87
N PHE A 152 -2.88 -10.29 7.66
CA PHE A 152 -2.28 -10.19 6.32
C PHE A 152 -2.79 -11.27 5.37
N SER A 153 -2.98 -12.50 5.85
CA SER A 153 -3.55 -13.58 5.03
C SER A 153 -4.95 -13.22 4.49
N VAL A 154 -5.76 -12.53 5.30
CA VAL A 154 -7.08 -12.03 4.88
C VAL A 154 -6.93 -10.93 3.83
N LEU A 155 -5.98 -10.00 3.97
CA LEU A 155 -5.72 -8.97 2.97
C LEU A 155 -5.28 -9.57 1.62
N PHE A 156 -4.39 -10.57 1.63
CA PHE A 156 -4.02 -11.30 0.42
C PHE A 156 -5.21 -12.01 -0.21
N LEU A 157 -6.03 -12.67 0.59
CA LEU A 157 -7.22 -13.36 0.11
C LEU A 157 -8.26 -12.39 -0.48
N GLN A 158 -8.41 -11.19 0.07
CA GLN A 158 -9.24 -10.12 -0.52
C GLN A 158 -8.70 -9.63 -1.88
N GLY A 159 -7.39 -9.73 -2.10
CA GLY A 159 -6.75 -9.48 -3.39
C GLY A 159 -7.16 -10.50 -4.46
N ILE A 160 -7.37 -11.76 -4.06
CA ILE A 160 -7.76 -12.88 -4.93
C ILE A 160 -9.29 -12.91 -5.11
N VAL A 161 -10.03 -13.01 -4.02
CA VAL A 161 -11.50 -13.09 -3.99
C VAL A 161 -12.05 -11.69 -3.83
N LYS A 162 -12.22 -10.93 -4.91
CA LYS A 162 -12.70 -9.54 -4.79
C LYS A 162 -14.21 -9.47 -4.59
N LYS A 163 -14.66 -8.81 -3.51
CA LYS A 163 -16.07 -8.48 -3.28
C LYS A 163 -16.33 -6.97 -3.41
N PRO A 164 -17.54 -6.55 -3.85
CA PRO A 164 -17.86 -5.14 -4.05
C PRO A 164 -17.79 -4.28 -2.79
N LYS A 165 -18.08 -4.85 -1.62
CA LYS A 165 -18.09 -4.15 -0.33
C LYS A 165 -17.32 -4.93 0.72
N GLN A 166 -16.67 -4.22 1.64
CA GLN A 166 -15.87 -4.82 2.71
C GLN A 166 -16.70 -5.73 3.62
N GLU A 167 -17.94 -5.33 3.92
CA GLU A 167 -18.87 -6.12 4.73
C GLU A 167 -19.25 -7.47 4.10
N TYR A 168 -19.16 -7.60 2.77
CA TYR A 168 -19.57 -8.83 2.08
C TYR A 168 -18.60 -9.98 2.30
N TYR A 169 -17.36 -9.70 2.69
CA TYR A 169 -16.39 -10.74 3.07
C TYR A 169 -16.86 -11.56 4.26
N TRP A 170 -17.62 -10.95 5.17
CA TRP A 170 -18.19 -11.61 6.33
C TRP A 170 -19.71 -11.83 6.20
N SER A 171 -20.27 -11.82 4.98
CA SER A 171 -21.70 -12.07 4.78
C SER A 171 -22.07 -13.53 5.05
N LYS A 172 -23.20 -13.75 5.71
CA LYS A 172 -23.83 -15.08 5.89
C LYS A 172 -24.86 -15.40 4.80
N ARG A 173 -25.11 -14.49 3.86
CA ARG A 173 -26.05 -14.72 2.75
C ARG A 173 -25.45 -15.76 1.81
N HIS A 174 -26.19 -16.82 1.50
CA HIS A 174 -25.72 -17.94 0.68
C HIS A 174 -25.00 -17.52 -0.61
N ILE A 175 -25.53 -16.54 -1.34
CA ILE A 175 -24.93 -16.06 -2.61
C ILE A 175 -23.61 -15.29 -2.43
N LEU A 176 -23.33 -14.75 -1.24
CA LEU A 176 -22.14 -13.95 -0.94
C LEU A 176 -21.17 -14.66 0.00
N GLN A 177 -21.58 -15.76 0.62
CA GLN A 177 -20.85 -16.39 1.71
C GLN A 177 -19.51 -16.93 1.22
N THR A 178 -18.48 -16.68 2.01
CA THR A 178 -17.14 -17.23 1.78
C THR A 178 -16.56 -17.52 3.16
N LEU A 179 -16.79 -18.75 3.64
CA LEU A 179 -16.64 -19.14 5.05
C LEU A 179 -15.25 -18.84 5.62
N ILE A 180 -14.21 -19.01 4.81
CA ILE A 180 -12.82 -18.84 5.23
C ILE A 180 -12.56 -17.47 5.89
N PHE A 181 -13.19 -16.38 5.42
CA PHE A 181 -13.00 -15.06 6.03
C PHE A 181 -13.48 -15.01 7.49
N GLN A 182 -14.62 -15.64 7.79
CA GLN A 182 -15.18 -15.71 9.14
C GLN A 182 -14.41 -16.68 10.04
N GLN A 183 -13.83 -17.73 9.45
CA GLN A 183 -13.03 -18.73 10.17
C GLN A 183 -11.66 -18.20 10.58
N VAL A 184 -11.05 -17.34 9.76
CA VAL A 184 -9.72 -16.77 10.04
C VAL A 184 -9.79 -15.62 11.03
N ILE A 185 -10.69 -14.64 10.81
CA ILE A 185 -10.82 -13.49 11.71
C ILE A 185 -12.27 -12.99 11.75
N GLN A 186 -12.75 -12.56 12.91
CA GLN A 186 -14.09 -11.97 13.00
C GLN A 186 -14.14 -10.58 12.37
N LYS A 187 -15.30 -10.21 11.78
CA LYS A 187 -15.52 -8.92 11.09
C LYS A 187 -15.10 -7.72 11.95
N ASP A 188 -15.60 -7.66 13.19
CA ASP A 188 -15.33 -6.53 14.08
C ASP A 188 -13.86 -6.46 14.45
N ARG A 189 -13.20 -7.60 14.70
CA ARG A 189 -11.77 -7.65 14.98
C ARG A 189 -10.94 -7.17 13.78
N PHE A 190 -11.26 -7.62 12.58
CA PHE A 190 -10.61 -7.14 11.35
C PHE A 190 -10.74 -5.62 11.18
N ILE A 191 -11.93 -5.07 11.42
CA ILE A 191 -12.16 -3.62 11.33
C ILE A 191 -11.35 -2.86 12.39
N LEU A 192 -11.22 -3.42 13.60
CA LEU A 192 -10.37 -2.84 14.64
C LEU A 192 -8.89 -2.87 14.28
N LEU A 193 -8.38 -3.99 13.75
CA LEU A 193 -7.00 -4.07 13.26
C LEU A 193 -6.76 -3.07 12.12
N MET A 194 -7.66 -2.98 11.14
CA MET A 194 -7.59 -1.97 10.08
C MET A 194 -7.56 -0.54 10.63
N LYS A 195 -8.28 -0.26 11.72
CA LYS A 195 -8.35 1.06 12.34
C LYS A 195 -7.07 1.43 13.09
N PHE A 196 -6.46 0.48 13.78
CA PHE A 196 -5.32 0.72 14.66
C PHE A 196 -3.97 0.33 14.07
N LEU A 197 -3.93 -0.29 12.90
CA LEU A 197 -2.69 -0.64 12.20
C LEU A 197 -1.78 0.59 12.09
N HIS A 198 -0.60 0.50 12.71
CA HIS A 198 0.33 1.61 12.83
C HIS A 198 1.77 1.10 12.87
N PHE A 199 2.72 1.96 12.49
CA PHE A 199 4.09 1.53 12.17
C PHE A 199 5.20 2.33 12.84
N THR A 200 4.87 3.41 13.56
CA THR A 200 5.86 4.31 14.20
C THR A 200 5.31 4.85 15.50
N ASN A 201 6.17 5.27 16.43
CA ASN A 201 5.69 6.02 17.58
C ASN A 201 5.26 7.43 17.15
N ASN A 202 4.05 7.87 17.51
CA ASN A 202 3.63 9.24 17.27
C ASN A 202 4.28 10.26 18.23
N GLU A 203 4.78 9.82 19.38
CA GLU A 203 5.34 10.69 20.42
C GLU A 203 6.83 10.99 20.22
N GLU A 204 7.55 10.13 19.50
CA GLU A 204 8.99 10.27 19.22
C GLU A 204 9.27 10.98 17.89
N PHE A 205 8.22 11.49 17.21
CA PHE A 205 8.41 12.10 15.91
C PHE A 205 9.09 13.48 16.02
N ASP A 206 10.38 13.50 15.74
CA ASP A 206 11.16 14.72 15.55
C ASP A 206 11.18 15.11 14.07
N LYS A 207 10.46 16.18 13.72
CA LYS A 207 10.34 16.65 12.34
C LYS A 207 11.66 17.21 11.79
N ASP A 208 12.49 17.80 12.63
CA ASP A 208 13.65 18.57 12.19
C ASP A 208 14.85 17.65 11.90
N ASN A 209 14.95 16.52 12.61
CA ASN A 209 16.02 15.53 12.43
C ASN A 209 15.61 14.32 11.57
N HIS A 210 14.33 14.16 11.23
CA HIS A 210 13.88 12.97 10.49
C HIS A 210 14.30 13.04 9.00
N PRO A 211 14.89 11.98 8.41
CA PRO A 211 15.38 11.98 7.02
C PRO A 211 14.31 12.32 5.97
N TRP A 212 13.10 11.76 6.13
CA TRP A 212 11.94 12.08 5.29
C TRP A 212 10.65 12.32 6.11
N PRO A 213 10.45 13.52 6.68
CA PRO A 213 9.38 13.78 7.66
C PRO A 213 7.96 13.48 7.15
N LYS A 214 7.74 13.61 5.84
CA LYS A 214 6.45 13.32 5.18
C LYS A 214 6.11 11.82 5.10
N LEU A 215 7.11 10.94 5.26
CA LEU A 215 6.96 9.48 5.27
C LEU A 215 7.04 8.87 6.66
N ASN A 216 7.17 9.67 7.72
CA ASN A 216 7.36 9.20 9.09
C ASN A 216 6.47 7.99 9.46
N LYS A 217 5.18 8.03 9.09
CA LYS A 217 4.20 6.99 9.39
C LYS A 217 4.50 5.62 8.78
N ILE A 218 5.35 5.54 7.76
CA ILE A 218 5.71 4.29 7.08
C ILE A 218 7.22 4.13 6.91
N TYR A 219 8.01 5.05 7.47
CA TYR A 219 9.43 5.18 7.14
C TYR A 219 10.22 3.94 7.56
N ASP A 220 10.05 3.49 8.80
CA ASP A 220 10.78 2.34 9.34
C ASP A 220 10.51 1.06 8.56
N ILE A 221 9.25 0.84 8.18
CA ILE A 221 8.83 -0.31 7.37
C ILE A 221 9.39 -0.21 5.95
N MET A 222 9.32 0.97 5.34
CA MET A 222 9.88 1.19 4.01
C MET A 222 11.40 0.97 4.00
N GLU A 223 12.11 1.44 5.02
CA GLU A 223 13.56 1.29 5.12
C GLU A 223 13.97 -0.15 5.40
N HIS A 224 13.22 -0.85 6.27
CA HIS A 224 13.40 -2.29 6.46
C HIS A 224 13.26 -3.05 5.14
N LEU A 225 12.17 -2.83 4.40
CA LEU A 225 11.95 -3.47 3.10
C LEU A 225 13.03 -3.09 2.08
N ARG A 226 13.44 -1.82 2.02
CA ARG A 226 14.53 -1.37 1.13
C ARG A 226 15.81 -2.14 1.40
N ASN A 227 16.16 -2.34 2.67
CA ASN A 227 17.33 -3.11 3.06
C ASN A 227 17.19 -4.60 2.69
N LYS A 228 16.01 -5.19 2.88
CA LYS A 228 15.73 -6.55 2.41
C LYS A 228 15.92 -6.68 0.90
N PHE A 229 15.30 -5.81 0.10
CA PHE A 229 15.42 -5.91 -1.36
C PHE A 229 16.85 -5.75 -1.86
N ARG A 230 17.65 -4.85 -1.24
CA ARG A 230 19.07 -4.66 -1.57
C ARG A 230 19.93 -5.88 -1.23
N ASN A 231 19.67 -6.53 -0.10
CA ASN A 231 20.52 -7.60 0.40
C ASN A 231 20.15 -8.97 -0.15
N LEU A 232 18.88 -9.20 -0.52
CA LEU A 232 18.39 -10.50 -0.95
C LEU A 232 18.66 -10.82 -2.42
N TYR A 233 19.01 -9.84 -3.25
CA TYR A 233 19.22 -10.09 -4.68
C TYR A 233 20.26 -9.12 -5.27
N ILE A 234 21.22 -9.67 -6.01
CA ILE A 234 22.23 -8.93 -6.76
C ILE A 234 21.74 -8.69 -8.21
N PRO A 235 21.61 -7.43 -8.68
CA PRO A 235 21.13 -7.14 -10.04
C PRO A 235 22.03 -7.68 -11.13
N ASP A 236 21.41 -7.91 -12.28
CA ASP A 236 22.13 -8.14 -13.53
C ASP A 236 22.58 -6.80 -14.15
N LYS A 237 23.52 -6.86 -15.10
CA LYS A 237 24.03 -5.71 -15.84
C LYS A 237 22.93 -4.87 -16.51
N ASN A 238 21.81 -5.50 -16.84
CA ASN A 238 20.67 -4.86 -17.48
C ASN A 238 19.51 -4.71 -16.51
N PHE A 239 19.15 -3.47 -16.20
CA PHE A 239 17.97 -3.13 -15.43
C PHE A 239 17.26 -1.92 -16.04
N SER A 240 15.97 -1.79 -15.75
CA SER A 240 15.15 -0.67 -16.16
C SER A 240 14.69 0.12 -14.94
N ILE A 241 14.73 1.45 -15.05
CA ILE A 241 14.11 2.35 -14.08
C ILE A 241 12.85 2.92 -14.73
N ASP A 242 11.72 2.82 -14.06
CA ASP A 242 10.46 3.41 -14.53
C ASP A 242 9.63 4.00 -13.39
N GLU A 243 8.65 4.82 -13.76
CA GLU A 243 7.72 5.49 -12.88
C GLU A 243 6.40 4.71 -12.75
N SER A 244 6.09 4.27 -11.53
CA SER A 244 4.79 3.72 -11.16
C SER A 244 3.95 4.77 -10.43
N LEU A 245 2.63 4.74 -10.63
CA LEU A 245 1.70 5.62 -9.92
C LEU A 245 0.56 4.80 -9.30
N MET A 246 0.57 4.71 -7.97
CA MET A 246 -0.50 4.06 -7.23
C MET A 246 -1.64 5.04 -7.00
N ARG A 247 -2.82 4.73 -7.54
CA ARG A 247 -4.01 5.57 -7.37
C ARG A 247 -4.31 5.80 -5.89
N PHE A 248 -4.40 7.06 -5.50
CA PHE A 248 -4.78 7.46 -4.14
C PHE A 248 -5.68 8.68 -4.18
N LYS A 249 -6.85 8.59 -3.55
CA LYS A 249 -7.88 9.66 -3.55
C LYS A 249 -7.97 10.43 -2.24
N GLY A 250 -7.30 9.99 -1.18
CA GLY A 250 -7.38 10.62 0.13
C GLY A 250 -6.70 11.99 0.22
N ARG A 251 -6.79 12.57 1.42
CA ARG A 251 -6.07 13.80 1.78
C ARG A 251 -4.63 13.45 2.15
N LEU A 252 -3.72 13.69 1.22
CA LEU A 252 -2.29 13.55 1.43
C LEU A 252 -1.58 14.70 0.75
N SER A 253 -0.71 15.39 1.48
CA SER A 253 -0.06 16.63 1.02
C SER A 253 0.92 16.43 -0.13
N TRP A 254 1.41 15.20 -0.32
CA TRP A 254 2.40 14.83 -1.34
C TRP A 254 1.85 13.88 -2.41
N LYS A 255 0.51 13.80 -2.57
CA LYS A 255 -0.08 13.14 -3.74
C LYS A 255 0.25 13.92 -5.01
N MET A 256 0.56 13.21 -6.08
CA MET A 256 0.93 13.80 -7.37
C MET A 256 -0.21 13.68 -8.38
N PHE A 257 -0.29 14.67 -9.27
CA PHE A 257 -1.13 14.63 -10.46
C PHE A 257 -0.27 14.38 -11.70
N ILE A 258 -0.59 13.36 -12.49
CA ILE A 258 0.09 13.04 -13.75
C ILE A 258 -0.98 12.87 -14.83
N ALA A 259 -1.17 13.92 -15.65
CA ALA A 259 -2.25 13.99 -16.64
C ALA A 259 -2.26 12.80 -17.62
N LYS A 260 -1.07 12.31 -18.00
CA LYS A 260 -0.89 11.24 -18.99
C LYS A 260 -1.13 9.82 -18.42
N LYS A 261 -1.19 9.63 -17.11
CA LYS A 261 -1.42 8.29 -16.50
C LYS A 261 -2.92 8.05 -16.32
N ARG A 262 -3.35 6.78 -16.43
CA ARG A 262 -4.77 6.36 -16.29
C ARG A 262 -5.34 6.75 -14.92
N ALA A 263 -4.60 6.48 -13.85
CA ALA A 263 -4.84 7.11 -12.57
C ALA A 263 -4.19 8.49 -12.64
N ARG A 264 -4.98 9.57 -12.68
CA ARG A 264 -4.39 10.91 -12.76
C ARG A 264 -3.84 11.39 -11.42
N PHE A 265 -4.38 10.92 -10.30
CA PHE A 265 -3.96 11.28 -8.95
C PHE A 265 -3.46 10.04 -8.20
N GLY A 266 -2.29 10.15 -7.56
CA GLY A 266 -1.71 9.03 -6.83
C GLY A 266 -0.38 9.30 -6.14
N LEU A 267 0.18 8.25 -5.57
CA LEU A 267 1.54 8.21 -5.03
C LEU A 267 2.47 7.74 -6.14
N LYS A 268 3.51 8.53 -6.45
CA LYS A 268 4.49 8.21 -7.49
C LYS A 268 5.66 7.45 -6.87
N PHE A 269 6.07 6.37 -7.52
CA PHE A 269 7.23 5.56 -7.16
C PHE A 269 8.17 5.48 -8.35
N PHE A 270 9.46 5.48 -8.08
CA PHE A 270 10.46 5.00 -9.02
C PHE A 270 10.77 3.56 -8.67
N VAL A 271 10.70 2.70 -9.67
CA VAL A 271 10.86 1.26 -9.51
C VAL A 271 12.03 0.82 -10.38
N VAL A 272 12.99 0.13 -9.75
CA VAL A 272 14.08 -0.55 -10.45
C VAL A 272 13.69 -2.01 -10.65
N CYS A 273 13.59 -2.41 -11.91
CA CYS A 273 13.27 -3.77 -12.32
C CYS A 273 14.45 -4.40 -13.06
N VAL A 274 14.80 -5.63 -12.69
CA VAL A 274 15.85 -6.40 -13.38
C VAL A 274 15.23 -7.22 -14.50
N GLN A 275 15.87 -7.19 -15.67
CA GLN A 275 15.34 -7.74 -16.92
C GLN A 275 15.01 -9.24 -16.83
N THR A 276 15.83 -10.01 -16.13
CA THR A 276 15.80 -11.47 -16.21
C THR A 276 14.65 -12.13 -15.43
N PHE A 277 14.09 -11.46 -14.42
CA PHE A 277 13.14 -12.12 -13.50
C PHE A 277 11.88 -11.32 -13.13
N SER A 278 11.60 -10.17 -13.76
CA SER A 278 10.53 -9.24 -13.31
C SER A 278 10.60 -8.94 -11.79
N TYR A 279 11.80 -9.09 -11.22
CA TYR A 279 12.06 -8.89 -9.80
C TYR A 279 12.25 -7.40 -9.55
N THR A 280 11.51 -6.88 -8.58
CA THR A 280 11.61 -5.48 -8.15
C THR A 280 12.66 -5.38 -7.05
N GLN A 281 13.75 -4.65 -7.30
CA GLN A 281 14.85 -4.52 -6.34
C GLN A 281 14.77 -3.26 -5.48
N VAL A 282 14.29 -2.17 -6.04
CA VAL A 282 14.23 -0.92 -5.30
C VAL A 282 12.94 -0.24 -5.68
N MET A 283 12.11 0.00 -4.68
CA MET A 283 10.98 0.90 -4.78
C MET A 283 11.32 2.15 -3.98
N GLU A 284 11.58 3.26 -4.67
CA GLU A 284 11.76 4.55 -4.03
C GLU A 284 10.48 5.37 -4.19
N LEU A 285 9.89 5.76 -3.07
CA LEU A 285 8.70 6.59 -3.07
C LEU A 285 9.10 8.06 -3.28
N CYS A 286 8.53 8.67 -4.32
CA CYS A 286 8.77 10.06 -4.65
C CYS A 286 7.75 10.96 -3.94
N ILE A 287 8.25 11.89 -3.12
CA ILE A 287 7.43 12.73 -2.23
C ILE A 287 7.40 14.20 -2.69
N THR A 288 8.28 14.58 -3.62
CA THR A 288 8.47 15.97 -4.06
C THR A 288 8.44 16.10 -5.58
N ARG A 289 8.03 17.28 -6.07
CA ARG A 289 8.14 17.65 -7.49
C ARG A 289 9.59 17.85 -7.93
N ASN A 290 10.49 18.15 -6.98
CA ASN A 290 11.93 18.26 -7.22
C ASN A 290 12.61 16.90 -7.01
N LEU A 291 13.32 16.46 -8.04
CA LEU A 291 14.13 15.23 -8.14
C LEU A 291 15.41 15.26 -7.28
N GLN A 292 15.70 16.38 -6.60
CA GLN A 292 16.95 16.63 -5.89
C GLN A 292 17.28 15.65 -4.75
N SER A 293 16.29 14.92 -4.24
CA SER A 293 16.48 13.96 -3.14
C SER A 293 16.49 12.50 -3.57
N ILE A 294 16.40 12.20 -4.88
CA ILE A 294 16.58 10.85 -5.40
C ILE A 294 18.06 10.66 -5.72
N GLN A 295 18.89 10.61 -4.66
CA GLN A 295 20.19 9.98 -4.79
C GLN A 295 19.94 8.48 -4.89
N PHE A 296 19.83 7.96 -6.11
CA PHE A 296 20.19 6.56 -6.33
C PHE A 296 21.66 6.44 -5.90
N PRO A 297 22.01 5.66 -4.87
CA PRO A 297 23.40 5.33 -4.64
C PRO A 297 23.83 4.35 -5.73
N LEU A 298 23.98 4.84 -6.96
CA LEU A 298 24.66 4.11 -8.05
C LEU A 298 26.13 3.83 -7.67
N LYS A 299 26.67 4.54 -6.66
CA LYS A 299 28.01 4.32 -6.12
C LYS A 299 28.23 2.96 -5.44
N LEU A 300 27.19 2.17 -5.19
CA LEU A 300 27.32 0.84 -4.56
C LEU A 300 27.21 -0.33 -5.54
N PHE A 301 26.94 -0.08 -6.83
CA PHE A 301 26.85 -1.13 -7.86
C PHE A 301 28.11 -1.26 -8.73
N CYS A 302 29.12 -0.43 -8.47
CA CYS A 302 30.45 -0.49 -9.09
C CYS A 302 31.53 -0.54 -8.01
N THR A 303 31.62 -1.65 -7.30
CA THR A 303 32.83 -2.09 -6.59
C THR A 303 32.96 -3.59 -6.72
#